data_AF-A0A932I182-F1
#
_entry.id   AF-A0A932I182-F1
#
_cell.length_a   1.000
_cell.length_b   1.000
_cell.length_c   1.000
_cell.angle_alpha   90.00
_cell.angle_beta   90.00
_cell.angle_gamma   90.00
#
_symmetry.space_group_name_H-M   'P 1'
#
loop_
_entity.id
_entity.type
_entity.pdbx_description
1 polymer ?
#
loop_
_entity_poly.entity_id
_entity_poly.type
_entity_poly.pdbx_seq_one_letter_code
_entity_poly.pdbx_strand_id
1 'polypeptide(L)'
;MSEMSLHEAIHTQRAIRQFTEEPVSEEDVRALLDAAVRAPSGGNRQPWHFVVLRDPELKARVRDLYHRSWNAYKEKVAEMAKTQPEAAATLERWKKHPAGDHFAANLDKVPVLILPCLDMRVLSFGDDPGAPSVMTLNSVYASIYPAVQNLLLTARARGLGAVLTTLHCRYEDEVKRALGIPACVRTACLIPVGHPKARYGETRRVPASDRTHLDGWDASLAASYEPGRGILRVADRMTRNPVTCSPDTLVYDAQAMMREGGFGRLPVVEEGRLVGIISDRDVRGVLLPPDVPKGLKDRFDLLLVRRVKDVMTREPITIGPDASLEQAADLLRANKLGAIPVVEGGWLAGIITRGDVLGGFLDAVGKGRGALRFSLKASRRPGEGGIVPLLKALEDEGAEVLSVVSEPDPADPAGHVHYTVRVARADPRKLIPLLERRGIAGPEILQEEAGKG
;
A
#
# COMPACT_ATOMS: atom_id res chain seq x y z
N MET A 1 22.84 8.87 44.25
CA MET A 1 22.53 9.46 42.92
C MET A 1 21.18 10.14 43.05
N SER A 2 21.01 11.37 42.57
CA SER A 2 19.69 12.02 42.61
C SER A 2 18.71 11.18 41.81
N GLU A 3 17.52 10.95 42.37
CA GLU A 3 16.45 10.22 41.72
C GLU A 3 16.03 10.97 40.44
N MET A 4 15.93 10.26 39.31
CA MET A 4 15.56 10.85 38.03
C MET A 4 14.10 11.30 38.05
N SER A 5 13.83 12.54 37.64
CA SER A 5 12.45 13.01 37.54
C SER A 5 11.69 12.31 36.41
N LEU A 6 10.36 12.20 36.53
CA LEU A 6 9.50 11.69 35.45
C LEU A 6 9.69 12.49 34.15
N HIS A 7 9.83 13.81 34.27
CA HIS A 7 10.09 14.69 33.13
C HIS A 7 11.38 14.31 32.41
N GLU A 8 12.48 14.17 33.16
CA GLU A 8 13.76 13.75 32.59
C GLU A 8 13.69 12.37 31.94
N ALA A 9 13.01 11.41 32.58
CA ALA A 9 12.81 10.08 32.04
C ALA A 9 12.09 10.14 30.68
N ILE A 10 10.97 10.86 30.58
CA ILE A 10 10.20 11.01 29.33
C ILE A 10 11.02 11.71 28.24
N HIS A 11 11.72 12.79 28.58
CA HIS A 11 12.41 13.63 27.59
C HIS A 11 13.73 13.02 27.08
N THR A 12 14.35 12.12 27.86
CA THR A 12 15.63 11.47 27.52
C THR A 12 15.50 10.00 27.14
N GLN A 13 14.38 9.33 27.41
CA GLN A 13 14.14 7.96 26.95
C GLN A 13 14.20 7.92 25.42
N ARG A 14 14.99 6.97 24.91
CA ARG A 14 15.17 6.77 23.47
C ARG A 14 15.43 5.31 23.16
N ALA A 15 15.21 4.95 21.90
CA ALA A 15 15.50 3.61 21.40
C ALA A 15 17.01 3.33 21.36
N ILE A 16 17.53 2.61 22.36
CA ILE A 16 18.92 2.15 22.42
C ILE A 16 19.05 0.83 21.67
N ARG A 17 20.00 0.75 20.74
CA ARG A 17 20.28 -0.46 19.93
C ARG A 17 21.73 -0.93 20.04
N GLN A 18 22.49 -0.34 20.95
CA GLN A 18 23.89 -0.66 21.20
C GLN A 18 24.09 -0.82 22.71
N PHE A 19 24.47 -2.03 23.10
CA PHE A 19 24.57 -2.44 24.50
C PHE A 19 25.98 -2.94 24.80
N THR A 20 26.39 -2.82 26.06
CA THR A 20 27.53 -3.58 26.58
C THR A 20 27.10 -5.02 26.86
N GLU A 21 28.06 -5.89 27.15
CA GLU A 21 27.80 -7.29 27.56
C GLU A 21 27.59 -7.42 29.07
N GLU A 22 27.60 -6.29 29.81
CA GLU A 22 27.38 -6.29 31.25
C GLU A 22 25.99 -6.84 31.56
N PRO A 23 25.88 -7.78 32.52
CA PRO A 23 24.60 -8.40 32.85
C PRO A 23 23.63 -7.37 33.44
N VAL A 24 22.35 -7.52 33.11
CA VAL A 24 21.26 -6.81 33.80
C VAL A 24 20.86 -7.61 35.03
N SER A 25 20.77 -6.96 36.19
CA SER A 25 20.45 -7.61 37.45
C SER A 25 19.01 -8.17 37.47
N GLU A 26 18.75 -9.19 38.28
CA GLU A 26 17.39 -9.69 38.52
C GLU A 26 16.50 -8.65 39.19
N GLU A 27 17.08 -7.79 40.03
CA GLU A 27 16.37 -6.68 40.67
C GLU A 27 15.86 -5.67 39.64
N ASP A 28 16.68 -5.34 38.64
CA ASP A 28 16.28 -4.44 37.57
C ASP A 28 15.19 -5.08 36.71
N VAL A 29 15.36 -6.33 36.27
CA VAL A 29 14.31 -7.02 35.50
C VAL A 29 13.00 -7.06 36.28
N ARG A 30 13.04 -7.35 37.58
CA ARG A 30 11.83 -7.32 38.42
C ARG A 30 11.20 -5.94 38.46
N ALA A 31 11.98 -4.88 38.65
CA ALA A 31 11.48 -3.52 38.67
C ALA A 31 10.86 -3.08 37.34
N LEU A 32 11.44 -3.51 36.22
CA LEU A 32 10.90 -3.28 34.88
C LEU A 32 9.51 -3.91 34.70
N LEU A 33 9.35 -5.17 35.12
CA LEU A 33 8.08 -5.89 35.04
C LEU A 33 7.05 -5.35 36.02
N ASP A 34 7.48 -5.01 37.23
CA ASP A 34 6.67 -4.38 38.27
C ASP A 34 6.08 -3.04 37.78
N ALA A 35 6.89 -2.19 37.14
CA ALA A 35 6.41 -0.98 36.49
C ALA A 35 5.42 -1.26 35.34
N ALA A 36 5.68 -2.30 34.54
CA ALA A 36 4.83 -2.65 33.40
C ALA A 36 3.41 -2.98 33.83
N VAL A 37 3.23 -3.81 34.87
CA VAL A 37 1.90 -4.26 35.33
C VAL A 37 1.06 -3.16 36.00
N ARG A 38 1.64 -2.00 36.30
CA ARG A 38 0.93 -0.81 36.84
C ARG A 38 0.20 0.01 35.75
N ALA A 39 0.31 -0.39 34.49
CA ALA A 39 -0.38 0.29 33.41
C ALA A 39 -1.91 0.11 33.48
N PRO A 40 -2.70 1.07 32.96
CA PRO A 40 -4.13 0.87 32.77
C PRO A 40 -4.42 -0.15 31.65
N SER A 41 -5.54 -0.87 31.76
CA SER A 41 -6.08 -1.72 30.70
C SER A 41 -7.59 -1.56 30.59
N GLY A 42 -8.14 -1.85 29.39
CA GLY A 42 -9.59 -1.82 29.17
C GLY A 42 -10.31 -2.72 30.16
N GLY A 43 -11.26 -2.15 30.92
CA GLY A 43 -11.98 -2.88 31.98
C GLY A 43 -11.09 -3.47 33.07
N ASN A 44 -9.86 -2.97 33.25
CA ASN A 44 -8.84 -3.51 34.15
C ASN A 44 -8.56 -5.01 33.96
N ARG A 45 -8.66 -5.50 32.73
CA ARG A 45 -8.53 -6.93 32.37
C ARG A 45 -7.11 -7.48 32.54
N GLN A 46 -6.09 -6.62 32.50
CA GLN A 46 -4.67 -6.97 32.70
C GLN A 46 -4.21 -8.18 31.85
N PRO A 47 -4.38 -8.14 30.51
CA PRO A 47 -4.20 -9.29 29.62
C PRO A 47 -2.73 -9.67 29.35
N TRP A 48 -1.79 -9.00 30.00
CA TRP A 48 -0.38 -9.07 29.66
C TRP A 48 0.35 -10.26 30.29
N HIS A 49 1.24 -10.86 29.50
CA HIS A 49 2.27 -11.76 29.96
C HIS A 49 3.63 -11.26 29.47
N PHE A 50 4.70 -11.57 30.19
CA PHE A 50 6.06 -11.17 29.79
C PHE A 50 6.96 -12.40 29.77
N VAL A 51 7.47 -12.76 28.60
CA VAL A 51 8.48 -13.83 28.50
C VAL A 51 9.86 -13.19 28.58
N VAL A 52 10.62 -13.50 29.63
CA VAL A 52 11.99 -13.01 29.84
C VAL A 52 12.97 -14.06 29.31
N LEU A 53 13.79 -13.68 28.35
CA LEU A 53 14.78 -14.54 27.71
C LEU A 53 16.19 -14.12 28.14
N ARG A 54 16.86 -15.02 28.85
CA ARG A 54 18.30 -14.97 29.14
C ARG A 54 19.07 -16.12 28.50
N ASP A 55 18.38 -17.24 28.23
CA ASP A 55 18.95 -18.43 27.63
C ASP A 55 19.60 -18.13 26.26
N PRO A 56 20.89 -18.43 26.06
CA PRO A 56 21.60 -18.11 24.82
C PRO A 56 21.00 -18.77 23.58
N GLU A 57 20.53 -20.02 23.69
CA GLU A 57 20.01 -20.77 22.54
C GLU A 57 18.65 -20.21 22.09
N LEU A 58 17.74 -19.94 23.04
CA LEU A 58 16.45 -19.32 22.76
C LEU A 58 16.62 -17.90 22.19
N LYS A 59 17.55 -17.12 22.75
CA LYS A 59 17.88 -15.79 22.21
C LYS A 59 18.42 -15.88 20.79
N ALA A 60 19.29 -16.85 20.48
CA ALA A 60 19.80 -17.06 19.13
C ALA A 60 18.68 -17.40 18.13
N ARG A 61 17.73 -18.27 18.51
CA ARG A 61 16.56 -18.60 17.67
C ARG A 61 15.70 -17.37 17.38
N VAL A 62 15.41 -16.56 18.39
CA VAL A 62 14.65 -15.30 18.21
C VAL A 62 15.43 -14.30 17.34
N ARG A 63 16.75 -14.20 17.53
CA ARG A 63 17.64 -13.37 16.69
C ARG A 63 17.58 -13.77 15.23
N ASP A 64 17.65 -15.06 14.91
CA ASP A 64 17.63 -15.52 13.51
C ASP A 64 16.33 -15.10 12.79
N LEU A 65 15.19 -15.28 13.46
CA LEU A 65 13.87 -14.86 12.96
C LEU A 65 13.78 -13.33 12.80
N TYR A 66 14.26 -12.59 13.80
CA TYR A 66 14.32 -11.13 13.74
C TYR A 66 15.20 -10.63 12.59
N HIS A 67 16.39 -11.20 12.44
CA HIS A 67 17.35 -10.84 11.40
C HIS A 67 16.80 -11.12 10.01
N ARG A 68 16.13 -12.27 9.81
CA ARG A 68 15.40 -12.59 8.59
C ARG A 68 14.34 -11.52 8.28
N SER A 69 13.59 -11.06 9.28
CA SER A 69 12.57 -10.02 9.08
C SER A 69 13.18 -8.66 8.77
N TRP A 70 14.31 -8.33 9.39
CA TRP A 70 15.06 -7.11 9.12
C TRP A 70 15.54 -7.06 7.66
N ASN A 71 16.10 -8.16 7.14
CA ASN A 71 16.55 -8.21 5.75
C ASN A 71 15.38 -8.05 4.76
N ALA A 72 14.28 -8.75 4.97
CA ALA A 72 13.09 -8.60 4.14
C ALA A 72 12.46 -7.19 4.22
N TYR A 73 12.57 -6.52 5.37
CA TYR A 73 12.15 -5.12 5.52
C TYR A 73 13.07 -4.19 4.71
N LYS A 74 14.39 -4.37 4.79
CA LYS A 74 15.35 -3.60 4.00
C LYS A 74 15.14 -3.75 2.50
N GLU A 75 14.90 -4.96 2.03
CA GLU A 75 14.59 -5.24 0.62
C GLU A 75 13.35 -4.48 0.17
N LYS A 76 12.27 -4.50 0.97
CA LYS A 76 11.05 -3.76 0.67
C LYS A 76 11.29 -2.24 0.61
N VAL A 77 12.09 -1.70 1.53
CA VAL A 77 12.48 -0.28 1.50
C VAL A 77 13.35 0.03 0.29
N ALA A 78 14.23 -0.88 -0.12
CA ALA A 78 15.04 -0.76 -1.32
C ALA A 78 14.21 -0.72 -2.60
N GLU A 79 13.16 -1.54 -2.68
CA GLU A 79 12.21 -1.49 -3.78
C GLU A 79 11.41 -0.18 -3.79
N MET A 80 10.89 0.25 -2.63
CA MET A 80 10.15 1.52 -2.51
C MET A 80 11.01 2.74 -2.89
N ALA A 81 12.30 2.72 -2.57
CA ALA A 81 13.23 3.81 -2.89
C ALA A 81 13.37 4.08 -4.40
N LYS A 82 13.00 3.14 -5.27
CA LYS A 82 12.97 3.36 -6.72
C LYS A 82 11.93 4.40 -7.12
N THR A 83 10.87 4.54 -6.34
CA THR A 83 9.73 5.43 -6.65
C THR A 83 9.44 6.46 -5.56
N GLN A 84 9.99 6.30 -4.35
CA GLN A 84 9.69 7.13 -3.18
C GLN A 84 10.96 7.80 -2.63
N PRO A 85 11.09 9.14 -2.71
CA PRO A 85 12.26 9.87 -2.20
C PRO A 85 12.55 9.65 -0.71
N GLU A 86 11.52 9.55 0.13
CA GLU A 86 11.62 9.27 1.57
C GLU A 86 12.29 7.92 1.85
N ALA A 87 11.94 6.88 1.07
CA ALA A 87 12.55 5.57 1.19
C ALA A 87 14.01 5.59 0.70
N ALA A 88 14.32 6.35 -0.36
CA ALA A 88 15.70 6.55 -0.83
C ALA A 88 16.58 7.24 0.24
N ALA A 89 16.08 8.32 0.84
CA ALA A 89 16.76 9.02 1.94
C ALA A 89 16.98 8.10 3.15
N THR A 90 16.00 7.24 3.46
CA THR A 90 16.11 6.23 4.52
C THR A 90 17.25 5.25 4.24
N LEU A 91 17.36 4.72 3.02
CA LEU A 91 18.46 3.82 2.65
C LEU A 91 19.83 4.48 2.76
N GLU A 92 19.96 5.72 2.28
CA GLU A 92 21.22 6.45 2.40
C GLU A 92 21.66 6.61 3.85
N ARG A 93 20.70 6.92 4.74
CA ARG A 93 20.96 7.01 6.18
C ARG A 93 21.42 5.68 6.76
N TRP A 94 20.79 4.56 6.38
CA TRP A 94 21.20 3.23 6.85
C TRP A 94 22.58 2.83 6.35
N LYS A 95 22.93 3.18 5.10
CA LYS A 95 24.28 2.97 4.55
C LYS A 95 25.34 3.73 5.35
N LYS A 96 25.06 4.98 5.75
CA LYS A 96 25.97 5.80 6.56
C LYS A 96 26.07 5.32 8.01
N HIS A 97 25.00 4.76 8.56
CA HIS A 97 24.91 4.35 9.96
C HIS A 97 24.24 2.97 10.10
N PRO A 98 24.99 1.86 9.93
CA PRO A 98 24.45 0.50 9.89
C PRO A 98 24.11 -0.07 11.28
N ALA A 99 23.67 0.78 12.21
CA ALA A 99 23.32 0.37 13.58
C ALA A 99 22.17 -0.65 13.61
N GLY A 100 21.24 -0.58 12.64
CA GLY A 100 20.16 -1.55 12.49
C GLY A 100 20.66 -2.94 12.11
N ASP A 101 21.61 -3.02 11.17
CA ASP A 101 22.23 -4.29 10.74
C ASP A 101 22.99 -4.95 11.89
N HIS A 102 23.84 -4.17 12.57
CA HIS A 102 24.58 -4.67 13.72
C HIS A 102 23.65 -5.17 14.82
N PHE A 103 22.60 -4.40 15.15
CA PHE A 103 21.63 -4.77 16.16
C PHE A 103 20.85 -6.04 15.79
N ALA A 104 20.40 -6.17 14.54
CA ALA A 104 19.67 -7.34 14.08
C ALA A 104 20.54 -8.61 14.10
N ALA A 105 21.83 -8.50 13.72
CA ALA A 105 22.76 -9.62 13.69
C ALA A 105 23.21 -10.07 15.10
N ASN A 106 23.21 -9.16 16.07
CA ASN A 106 23.72 -9.38 17.43
C ASN A 106 22.64 -9.28 18.52
N LEU A 107 21.36 -9.46 18.14
CA LEU A 107 20.25 -9.35 19.08
C LEU A 107 20.38 -10.34 20.25
N ASP A 108 20.95 -11.52 20.00
CA ASP A 108 21.19 -12.56 20.99
C ASP A 108 22.25 -12.17 22.03
N LYS A 109 23.13 -11.22 21.71
CA LYS A 109 24.17 -10.68 22.61
C LYS A 109 23.64 -9.67 23.60
N VAL A 110 22.42 -9.17 23.41
CA VAL A 110 21.79 -8.31 24.42
C VAL A 110 21.54 -9.13 25.69
N PRO A 111 21.88 -8.60 26.89
CA PRO A 111 21.81 -9.37 28.14
C PRO A 111 20.44 -10.01 28.38
N VAL A 112 19.36 -9.25 28.19
CA VAL A 112 17.98 -9.70 28.41
C VAL A 112 17.11 -9.31 27.23
N LEU A 113 16.26 -10.22 26.76
CA LEU A 113 15.15 -9.89 25.86
C LEU A 113 13.84 -10.12 26.61
N ILE A 114 12.98 -9.10 26.67
CA ILE A 114 11.64 -9.20 27.26
C ILE A 114 10.63 -9.17 26.12
N LEU A 115 9.73 -10.16 26.07
CA LEU A 115 8.69 -10.28 25.06
C LEU A 115 7.31 -10.07 25.70
N PRO A 116 6.79 -8.83 25.69
CA PRO A 116 5.40 -8.55 26.05
C PRO A 116 4.41 -9.27 25.14
N CYS A 117 3.49 -10.00 25.77
CA CYS A 117 2.51 -10.87 25.16
C CYS A 117 1.10 -10.50 25.65
N LEU A 118 0.10 -10.82 24.86
CA LEU A 118 -1.32 -10.56 25.13
C LEU A 118 -2.11 -11.87 25.08
N ASP A 119 -2.80 -12.21 26.17
CA ASP A 119 -3.78 -13.29 26.18
C ASP A 119 -5.08 -12.81 25.52
N MET A 120 -5.37 -13.33 24.33
CA MET A 120 -6.55 -12.93 23.57
C MET A 120 -7.85 -13.41 24.22
N ARG A 121 -7.81 -14.44 25.08
CA ARG A 121 -9.02 -14.95 25.78
C ARG A 121 -9.50 -13.96 26.83
N VAL A 122 -8.55 -13.30 27.50
CA VAL A 122 -8.84 -12.26 28.50
C VAL A 122 -9.47 -11.02 27.84
N LEU A 123 -9.19 -10.79 26.56
CA LEU A 123 -9.71 -9.65 25.79
C LEU A 123 -10.93 -9.97 24.92
N SER A 124 -11.26 -11.25 24.75
CA SER A 124 -12.45 -11.67 24.00
C SER A 124 -13.70 -11.46 24.86
N PHE A 125 -14.78 -10.98 24.24
CA PHE A 125 -16.11 -10.93 24.82
C PHE A 125 -16.95 -12.05 24.18
N GLY A 126 -17.37 -13.02 24.97
CA GLY A 126 -18.21 -14.15 24.53
C GLY A 126 -17.44 -15.45 24.29
N ASP A 127 -18.15 -16.57 24.45
CA ASP A 127 -17.62 -17.94 24.35
C ASP A 127 -17.57 -18.49 22.90
N ASP A 128 -17.92 -17.67 21.91
CA ASP A 128 -17.98 -18.06 20.49
C ASP A 128 -16.75 -17.52 19.71
N PRO A 129 -15.79 -18.39 19.32
CA PRO A 129 -14.60 -18.03 18.55
C PRO A 129 -14.90 -17.49 17.14
N GLY A 130 -16.13 -17.66 16.63
CA GLY A 130 -16.57 -17.21 15.31
C GLY A 130 -17.37 -15.91 15.31
N ALA A 131 -17.77 -15.41 16.48
CA ALA A 131 -18.55 -14.18 16.57
C ALA A 131 -17.68 -12.94 16.26
N PRO A 132 -18.18 -11.96 15.49
CA PRO A 132 -17.47 -10.71 15.25
C PRO A 132 -17.20 -9.98 16.57
N SER A 133 -15.92 -9.84 16.93
CA SER A 133 -15.53 -9.04 18.09
C SER A 133 -16.00 -7.59 17.91
N VAL A 134 -16.75 -7.07 18.89
CA VAL A 134 -17.08 -5.63 18.98
C VAL A 134 -15.83 -4.76 19.16
N MET A 135 -14.73 -5.36 19.63
CA MET A 135 -13.44 -4.69 19.76
C MET A 135 -12.59 -4.89 18.51
N THR A 136 -12.10 -3.79 17.96
CA THR A 136 -11.10 -3.83 16.90
C THR A 136 -9.77 -4.37 17.43
N LEU A 137 -8.94 -4.91 16.54
CA LEU A 137 -7.59 -5.34 16.90
C LEU A 137 -6.75 -4.19 17.52
N ASN A 138 -6.98 -2.95 17.09
CA ASN A 138 -6.33 -1.77 17.67
C ASN A 138 -6.69 -1.58 19.15
N SER A 139 -7.96 -1.79 19.51
CA SER A 139 -8.45 -1.69 20.89
C SER A 139 -7.82 -2.75 21.80
N VAL A 140 -7.54 -3.94 21.28
CA VAL A 140 -6.84 -5.02 22.00
C VAL A 140 -5.41 -4.61 22.35
N TYR A 141 -4.66 -4.07 21.38
CA TYR A 141 -3.28 -3.64 21.59
C TYR A 141 -3.14 -2.37 22.44
N ALA A 142 -4.18 -1.54 22.56
CA ALA A 142 -4.16 -0.35 23.39
C ALA A 142 -3.88 -0.65 24.88
N SER A 143 -4.12 -1.89 25.34
CA SER A 143 -3.87 -2.29 26.73
C SER A 143 -2.40 -2.69 27.02
N ILE A 144 -1.62 -3.13 26.04
CA ILE A 144 -0.23 -3.59 26.28
C ILE A 144 0.80 -2.47 26.16
N TYR A 145 0.61 -1.52 25.24
CA TYR A 145 1.62 -0.49 25.00
C TYR A 145 1.84 0.49 26.15
N PRO A 146 0.84 0.84 26.98
CA PRO A 146 1.09 1.58 28.22
C PRO A 146 2.00 0.80 29.20
N ALA A 147 1.83 -0.52 29.31
CA ALA A 147 2.71 -1.38 30.14
C ALA A 147 4.14 -1.38 29.59
N VAL A 148 4.28 -1.47 28.27
CA VAL A 148 5.57 -1.35 27.60
C VAL A 148 6.22 0.02 27.86
N GLN A 149 5.44 1.10 27.81
CA GLN A 149 5.96 2.45 28.05
C GLN A 149 6.45 2.62 29.49
N ASN A 150 5.71 2.13 30.49
CA ASN A 150 6.15 2.14 31.89
C ASN A 150 7.48 1.39 32.07
N LEU A 151 7.63 0.24 31.39
CA LEU A 151 8.87 -0.53 31.38
C LEU A 151 10.04 0.29 30.80
N LEU A 152 9.84 0.93 29.65
CA LEU A 152 10.88 1.73 28.99
C LEU A 152 11.32 2.94 29.82
N LEU A 153 10.38 3.62 30.48
CA LEU A 153 10.69 4.75 31.37
C LEU A 153 11.44 4.29 32.62
N THR A 154 11.06 3.14 33.19
CA THR A 154 11.77 2.55 34.33
C THR A 154 13.17 2.11 33.95
N ALA A 155 13.36 1.53 32.76
CA ALA A 155 14.69 1.21 32.23
C ALA A 155 15.56 2.45 32.16
N ARG A 156 15.02 3.55 31.62
CA ARG A 156 15.73 4.82 31.55
C ARG A 156 16.12 5.34 32.93
N ALA A 157 15.19 5.33 33.89
CA ALA A 157 15.42 5.78 35.26
C ALA A 157 16.49 4.96 35.99
N ARG A 158 16.59 3.65 35.70
CA ARG A 158 17.62 2.74 36.20
C ARG A 158 18.96 2.85 35.45
N GLY A 159 19.08 3.74 34.48
CA GLY A 159 20.29 3.90 33.65
C GLY A 159 20.45 2.83 32.57
N LEU A 160 19.49 1.92 32.40
CA LEU A 160 19.50 0.88 31.38
C LEU A 160 19.09 1.42 30.02
N GLY A 161 19.60 0.79 28.97
CA GLY A 161 19.16 0.92 27.59
C GLY A 161 18.01 -0.03 27.29
N ALA A 162 17.03 0.44 26.53
CA ALA A 162 15.96 -0.41 26.00
C ALA A 162 15.44 0.11 24.65
N VAL A 163 14.83 -0.78 23.88
CA VAL A 163 14.16 -0.43 22.62
C VAL A 163 12.96 -1.33 22.37
N LEU A 164 11.84 -0.73 21.99
CA LEU A 164 10.69 -1.47 21.44
C LEU A 164 10.94 -1.77 19.96
N THR A 165 10.80 -3.03 19.57
CA THR A 165 10.80 -3.45 18.17
C THR A 165 9.74 -4.54 17.90
N THR A 166 9.21 -4.58 16.68
CA THR A 166 8.10 -5.46 16.29
C THR A 166 8.44 -6.37 15.10
N LEU A 167 9.69 -6.37 14.62
CA LEU A 167 10.03 -7.14 13.41
C LEU A 167 9.87 -8.65 13.59
N HIS A 168 10.04 -9.17 14.81
CA HIS A 168 9.78 -10.58 15.09
C HIS A 168 8.32 -11.00 14.81
N CYS A 169 7.35 -10.07 14.88
CA CYS A 169 5.94 -10.36 14.65
C CYS A 169 5.66 -10.90 13.23
N ARG A 170 6.56 -10.64 12.26
CA ARG A 170 6.47 -11.23 10.91
C ARG A 170 6.56 -12.75 10.92
N TYR A 171 7.26 -13.32 11.90
CA TYR A 171 7.43 -14.76 12.10
C TYR A 171 6.89 -15.18 13.48
N GLU A 172 5.79 -14.56 13.92
CA GLU A 172 5.20 -14.76 15.25
C GLU A 172 4.96 -16.25 15.57
N ASP A 173 4.42 -17.04 14.65
CA ASP A 173 4.17 -18.47 14.89
C ASP A 173 5.46 -19.27 15.14
N GLU A 174 6.55 -18.93 14.45
CA GLU A 174 7.85 -19.57 14.66
C GLU A 174 8.45 -19.17 16.01
N VAL A 175 8.33 -17.89 16.40
CA VAL A 175 8.73 -17.41 17.73
C VAL A 175 7.94 -18.13 18.82
N LYS A 176 6.61 -18.22 18.65
CA LYS A 176 5.72 -18.88 19.63
C LYS A 176 6.06 -20.35 19.80
N ARG A 177 6.29 -21.08 18.69
CA ARG A 177 6.76 -22.47 18.75
C ARG A 177 8.12 -22.60 19.43
N ALA A 178 9.05 -21.68 19.17
CA ALA A 178 10.37 -21.72 19.77
C ALA A 178 10.34 -21.51 21.30
N LEU A 179 9.40 -20.70 21.78
CA LEU A 179 9.30 -20.30 23.18
C LEU A 179 8.17 -21.01 23.96
N GLY A 180 7.43 -21.92 23.32
CA GLY A 180 6.30 -22.61 23.95
C GLY A 180 5.10 -21.70 24.25
N ILE A 181 4.92 -20.61 23.50
CA ILE A 181 3.82 -19.65 23.70
C ILE A 181 2.51 -20.22 23.10
N PRO A 182 1.40 -20.26 23.84
CA PRO A 182 0.13 -20.81 23.36
C PRO A 182 -0.43 -20.08 22.12
N ALA A 183 -1.21 -20.80 21.29
CA ALA A 183 -1.83 -20.25 20.08
C ALA A 183 -2.72 -19.02 20.36
N CYS A 184 -3.44 -19.02 21.49
CA CYS A 184 -4.30 -17.92 21.92
C CYS A 184 -3.57 -16.67 22.46
N VAL A 185 -2.24 -16.73 22.59
CA VAL A 185 -1.43 -15.59 23.05
C VAL A 185 -0.76 -14.94 21.85
N ARG A 186 -0.79 -13.60 21.78
CA ARG A 186 -0.10 -12.82 20.76
C ARG A 186 1.16 -12.16 21.29
N THR A 187 2.20 -12.07 20.48
CA THR A 187 3.44 -11.33 20.81
C THR A 187 3.29 -9.89 20.35
N ALA A 188 3.24 -8.94 21.28
CA ALA A 188 2.97 -7.54 20.95
C ALA A 188 4.22 -6.81 20.44
N CYS A 189 5.32 -6.92 21.18
CA CYS A 189 6.60 -6.35 20.83
C CYS A 189 7.73 -7.17 21.47
N LEU A 190 8.98 -6.85 21.10
CA LEU A 190 10.19 -7.35 21.72
C LEU A 190 10.97 -6.18 22.28
N ILE A 191 11.47 -6.32 23.51
CA ILE A 191 12.22 -5.29 24.24
C ILE A 191 13.58 -5.86 24.69
N PRO A 192 14.63 -5.64 23.91
CA PRO A 192 16.00 -5.91 24.34
C PRO A 192 16.43 -4.89 25.38
N VAL A 193 17.01 -5.35 26.49
CA VAL A 193 17.42 -4.56 27.64
C VAL A 193 18.87 -4.87 28.01
N GLY A 194 19.68 -3.83 28.20
CA GLY A 194 21.08 -3.93 28.57
C GLY A 194 21.67 -2.57 28.95
N HIS A 195 22.90 -2.55 29.44
CA HIS A 195 23.58 -1.30 29.72
C HIS A 195 23.95 -0.58 28.40
N PRO A 196 23.62 0.71 28.24
CA PRO A 196 23.76 1.40 26.96
C PRO A 196 25.23 1.74 26.67
N LYS A 197 25.69 1.49 25.43
CA LYS A 197 26.98 2.03 24.96
C LYS A 197 26.90 3.53 24.64
N ALA A 198 25.70 4.02 24.36
CA ALA A 198 25.46 5.41 23.99
C ALA A 198 25.11 6.27 25.21
N ARG A 199 25.51 7.55 25.18
CA ARG A 199 25.07 8.52 26.20
C ARG A 199 23.62 8.96 25.96
N TYR A 200 22.88 9.11 27.05
CA TYR A 200 21.56 9.73 27.01
C TYR A 200 21.67 11.24 26.79
N GLY A 201 20.66 11.78 26.13
CA GLY A 201 20.49 13.20 25.86
C GLY A 201 19.05 13.46 25.44
N GLU A 202 18.65 14.73 25.38
CA GLU A 202 17.30 15.09 24.97
C GLU A 202 16.95 14.55 23.59
N THR A 203 15.71 14.12 23.45
CA THR A 203 15.21 13.63 22.18
C THR A 203 14.67 14.76 21.31
N ARG A 204 15.09 14.81 20.05
CA ARG A 204 14.49 15.70 19.06
C ARG A 204 13.07 15.23 18.74
N ARG A 205 12.10 16.13 18.86
CA ARG A 205 10.69 15.91 18.53
C ARG A 205 10.17 17.05 17.67
N VAL A 206 9.15 16.74 16.88
CA VAL A 206 8.32 17.79 16.26
C VAL A 206 7.53 18.47 17.40
N PRO A 207 7.37 19.81 17.39
CA PRO A 207 6.55 20.50 18.37
C PRO A 207 5.16 19.88 18.51
N ALA A 208 4.63 19.83 19.74
CA ALA A 208 3.30 19.28 19.98
C ALA A 208 2.20 20.06 19.25
N SER A 209 2.38 21.38 19.09
CA SER A 209 1.50 22.27 18.32
C SER A 209 1.28 21.78 16.89
N ASP A 210 2.33 21.29 16.24
CA ASP A 210 2.29 20.88 14.84
C ASP A 210 1.61 19.51 14.64
N ARG A 211 1.27 18.84 15.75
CA ARG A 211 0.63 17.52 15.80
C ARG A 211 -0.68 17.52 16.58
N THR A 212 -1.15 18.70 17.00
CA THR A 212 -2.37 18.86 17.80
C THR A 212 -3.40 19.61 16.98
N HIS A 213 -4.65 19.12 16.98
CA HIS A 213 -5.77 19.77 16.33
C HIS A 213 -6.87 20.05 17.37
N LEU A 214 -7.58 21.17 17.22
CA LEU A 214 -8.65 21.57 18.12
C LEU A 214 -10.01 21.27 17.47
N ASP A 215 -10.87 20.54 18.18
CA ASP A 215 -12.26 20.19 17.84
C ASP A 215 -12.49 19.42 16.51
N GLY A 216 -11.51 19.36 15.62
CA GLY A 216 -11.54 18.64 14.35
C GLY A 216 -10.16 18.62 13.70
N TRP A 217 -9.99 17.81 12.65
CA TRP A 217 -8.73 17.79 11.90
C TRP A 217 -8.55 19.11 11.15
N ASP A 218 -7.40 19.75 11.34
CA ASP A 218 -7.10 21.01 10.64
C ASP A 218 -6.95 20.76 9.14
N ALA A 219 -7.90 21.30 8.35
CA ALA A 219 -7.95 21.13 6.91
C ALA A 219 -6.72 21.72 6.20
N SER A 220 -6.06 22.72 6.79
CA SER A 220 -4.83 23.29 6.23
C SER A 220 -3.66 22.30 6.31
N LEU A 221 -3.66 21.39 7.29
CA LEU A 221 -2.74 20.27 7.37
C LEU A 221 -3.19 19.10 6.50
N ALA A 222 -4.50 18.87 6.32
CA ALA A 222 -5.02 17.80 5.46
C ALA A 222 -4.51 17.89 4.01
N ALA A 223 -4.41 19.10 3.44
CA ALA A 223 -3.87 19.32 2.10
C ALA A 223 -2.40 18.86 1.95
N SER A 224 -1.61 18.87 3.05
CA SER A 224 -0.23 18.34 3.07
C SER A 224 -0.17 16.81 3.20
N TYR A 225 -1.28 16.16 3.56
CA TYR A 225 -1.42 14.71 3.72
C TYR A 225 -2.27 14.05 2.64
N GLU A 226 -2.90 14.80 1.73
CA GLU A 226 -3.52 14.20 0.56
C GLU A 226 -2.42 13.44 -0.18
N PRO A 227 -2.41 12.10 -0.15
CA PRO A 227 -1.49 11.34 -0.97
C PRO A 227 -1.89 11.74 -2.38
N GLY A 228 -1.02 12.53 -3.06
CA GLY A 228 -1.38 13.21 -4.30
C GLY A 228 -2.23 12.26 -5.14
N ARG A 229 -3.52 12.59 -5.28
CA ARG A 229 -4.55 11.64 -5.72
C ARG A 229 -3.99 10.94 -6.95
N GLY A 230 -3.63 9.66 -6.81
CA GLY A 230 -2.92 8.94 -7.86
C GLY A 230 -3.64 9.21 -9.17
N ILE A 231 -2.94 9.84 -10.12
CA ILE A 231 -3.55 10.26 -11.37
C ILE A 231 -4.12 8.99 -12.00
N LEU A 232 -5.42 9.00 -12.33
CA LEU A 232 -6.12 7.90 -12.99
C LEU A 232 -6.05 6.57 -12.21
N ARG A 233 -6.80 6.41 -11.11
CA ARG A 233 -6.93 5.10 -10.45
C ARG A 233 -7.98 4.21 -11.12
N VAL A 234 -7.81 2.91 -10.95
CA VAL A 234 -8.80 1.90 -11.31
C VAL A 234 -10.15 2.19 -10.67
N ALA A 235 -10.19 2.50 -9.37
CA ALA A 235 -11.44 2.79 -8.65
C ALA A 235 -12.23 3.98 -9.19
N ASP A 236 -11.56 4.92 -9.88
CA ASP A 236 -12.19 6.10 -10.47
C ASP A 236 -12.84 5.79 -11.84
N ARG A 237 -12.54 4.62 -12.46
CA ARG A 237 -13.01 4.24 -13.81
C ARG A 237 -13.69 2.89 -13.91
N MET A 238 -13.48 1.99 -12.96
CA MET A 238 -14.07 0.65 -12.99
C MET A 238 -15.61 0.70 -12.91
N THR A 239 -16.25 -0.30 -13.50
CA THR A 239 -17.66 -0.58 -13.21
C THR A 239 -17.75 -1.21 -11.83
N ARG A 240 -18.44 -0.54 -10.90
CA ARG A 240 -18.73 -1.02 -9.55
C ARG A 240 -19.90 -1.99 -9.59
N ASN A 241 -19.91 -2.96 -8.68
CA ASN A 241 -20.97 -3.96 -8.54
C ASN A 241 -21.37 -4.60 -9.89
N PRO A 242 -20.41 -5.17 -10.64
CA PRO A 242 -20.71 -5.77 -11.93
C PRO A 242 -21.71 -6.92 -11.77
N VAL A 243 -22.45 -7.21 -12.84
CA VAL A 243 -23.25 -8.44 -12.91
C VAL A 243 -22.31 -9.64 -12.74
N THR A 244 -22.68 -10.58 -11.89
CA THR A 244 -21.91 -11.78 -11.58
C THR A 244 -22.76 -13.03 -11.70
N CYS A 245 -22.13 -14.20 -11.79
CA CYS A 245 -22.82 -15.49 -11.72
C CYS A 245 -22.13 -16.43 -10.72
N SER A 246 -22.82 -17.49 -10.33
CA SER A 246 -22.25 -18.54 -9.46
C SER A 246 -21.53 -19.63 -10.27
N PRO A 247 -20.63 -20.43 -9.68
CA PRO A 247 -19.98 -21.56 -10.35
C PRO A 247 -20.96 -22.58 -10.94
N ASP A 248 -22.13 -22.74 -10.33
CA ASP A 248 -23.16 -23.70 -10.75
C ASP A 248 -24.14 -23.16 -11.78
N THR A 249 -24.05 -21.87 -12.13
CA THR A 249 -24.83 -21.25 -13.21
C THR A 249 -24.60 -22.01 -14.53
N LEU A 250 -25.63 -22.20 -15.34
CA LEU A 250 -25.48 -22.82 -16.66
C LEU A 250 -24.75 -21.88 -17.62
N VAL A 251 -23.97 -22.44 -18.54
CA VAL A 251 -23.25 -21.65 -19.55
C VAL A 251 -24.25 -20.89 -20.46
N TYR A 252 -25.41 -21.48 -20.75
CA TYR A 252 -26.50 -20.80 -21.46
C TYR A 252 -26.98 -19.53 -20.73
N ASP A 253 -27.24 -19.62 -19.42
CA ASP A 253 -27.71 -18.48 -18.63
C ASP A 253 -26.63 -17.39 -18.53
N ALA A 254 -25.36 -17.78 -18.34
CA ALA A 254 -24.25 -16.85 -18.38
C ALA A 254 -24.14 -16.12 -19.74
N GLN A 255 -24.39 -16.81 -20.85
CA GLN A 255 -24.44 -16.19 -22.18
C GLN A 255 -25.63 -15.23 -22.34
N ALA A 256 -26.81 -15.60 -21.82
CA ALA A 256 -27.99 -14.73 -21.83
C ALA A 256 -27.71 -13.45 -21.03
N MET A 257 -27.17 -13.56 -19.82
CA MET A 257 -26.76 -12.42 -18.98
C MET A 257 -25.77 -11.49 -19.70
N MET A 258 -24.78 -12.04 -20.40
CA MET A 258 -23.84 -11.27 -21.22
C MET A 258 -24.53 -10.51 -22.36
N ARG A 259 -25.45 -11.17 -23.08
CA ARG A 259 -26.19 -10.57 -24.20
C ARG A 259 -27.14 -9.47 -23.74
N GLU A 260 -27.89 -9.71 -22.67
CA GLU A 260 -28.86 -8.76 -22.10
C GLU A 260 -28.16 -7.55 -21.50
N GLY A 261 -27.04 -7.77 -20.81
CA GLY A 261 -26.27 -6.70 -20.19
C GLY A 261 -25.30 -5.97 -21.12
N GLY A 262 -25.12 -6.43 -22.37
CA GLY A 262 -24.22 -5.80 -23.34
C GLY A 262 -22.73 -5.91 -22.99
N PHE A 263 -22.33 -6.91 -22.18
CA PHE A 263 -20.94 -7.15 -21.79
C PHE A 263 -20.52 -8.57 -22.14
N GLY A 264 -19.27 -8.76 -22.56
CA GLY A 264 -18.79 -10.07 -23.01
C GLY A 264 -18.07 -10.91 -21.94
N ARG A 265 -18.17 -10.53 -20.67
CA ARG A 265 -17.47 -11.17 -19.53
C ARG A 265 -18.28 -11.06 -18.24
N LEU A 266 -18.24 -12.12 -17.44
CA LEU A 266 -18.88 -12.21 -16.13
C LEU A 266 -17.86 -12.69 -15.09
N PRO A 267 -17.63 -11.94 -14.01
CA PRO A 267 -17.00 -12.46 -12.81
C PRO A 267 -17.86 -13.57 -12.20
N VAL A 268 -17.21 -14.66 -11.79
CA VAL A 268 -17.84 -15.79 -11.11
C VAL A 268 -17.53 -15.68 -9.64
N VAL A 269 -18.57 -15.63 -8.80
CA VAL A 269 -18.44 -15.41 -7.37
C VAL A 269 -19.10 -16.51 -6.54
N GLU A 270 -18.52 -16.82 -5.40
CA GLU A 270 -19.07 -17.70 -4.37
C GLU A 270 -18.99 -16.97 -3.04
N GLU A 271 -20.13 -16.78 -2.37
CA GLU A 271 -20.24 -16.00 -1.12
C GLU A 271 -19.60 -14.59 -1.22
N GLY A 272 -19.69 -13.96 -2.40
CA GLY A 272 -19.13 -12.62 -2.68
C GLY A 272 -17.62 -12.59 -2.94
N ARG A 273 -16.92 -13.72 -2.87
CA ARG A 273 -15.52 -13.87 -3.26
C ARG A 273 -15.40 -14.23 -4.73
N LEU A 274 -14.39 -13.66 -5.39
CA LEU A 274 -14.09 -13.99 -6.77
C LEU A 274 -13.45 -15.37 -6.87
N VAL A 275 -14.07 -16.28 -7.62
CA VAL A 275 -13.59 -17.67 -7.83
C VAL A 275 -13.28 -17.98 -9.30
N GLY A 276 -13.71 -17.13 -10.22
CA GLY A 276 -13.42 -17.29 -11.65
C GLY A 276 -13.88 -16.12 -12.51
N ILE A 277 -13.65 -16.22 -13.81
CA ILE A 277 -14.25 -15.35 -14.82
C ILE A 277 -14.64 -16.19 -16.04
N ILE A 278 -15.78 -15.89 -16.65
CA ILE A 278 -16.21 -16.49 -17.92
C ILE A 278 -16.43 -15.39 -18.96
N SER A 279 -16.05 -15.66 -20.21
CA SER A 279 -16.17 -14.74 -21.33
C SER A 279 -16.89 -15.34 -22.54
N ASP A 280 -17.31 -14.49 -23.48
CA ASP A 280 -17.86 -14.92 -24.79
C ASP A 280 -16.93 -15.87 -25.55
N ARG A 281 -15.62 -15.80 -25.30
CA ARG A 281 -14.64 -16.70 -25.92
C ARG A 281 -14.75 -18.09 -25.32
N ASP A 282 -14.90 -18.17 -24.00
CA ASP A 282 -15.02 -19.44 -23.27
C ASP A 282 -16.34 -20.13 -23.65
N VAL A 283 -17.43 -19.36 -23.73
CA VAL A 283 -18.74 -19.84 -24.22
C VAL A 283 -18.64 -20.36 -25.66
N ARG A 284 -17.96 -19.64 -26.57
CA ARG A 284 -17.73 -20.10 -27.95
C ARG A 284 -16.89 -21.37 -28.02
N GLY A 285 -15.92 -21.53 -27.11
CA GLY A 285 -15.12 -22.76 -26.99
C GLY A 285 -15.98 -23.99 -26.69
N VAL A 286 -17.09 -23.84 -25.96
CA VAL A 286 -18.06 -24.92 -25.71
C VAL A 286 -18.84 -25.28 -26.97
N LEU A 287 -19.22 -24.29 -27.78
CA LEU A 287 -20.00 -24.46 -29.02
C LEU A 287 -19.20 -25.07 -30.18
N LEU A 288 -17.87 -24.93 -30.16
CA LEU A 288 -16.96 -25.38 -31.21
C LEU A 288 -15.75 -26.15 -30.63
N PRO A 289 -15.94 -27.35 -30.03
CA PRO A 289 -14.82 -28.16 -29.58
C PRO A 289 -13.96 -28.59 -30.78
N PRO A 290 -12.62 -28.69 -30.64
CA PRO A 290 -11.72 -29.08 -31.74
C PRO A 290 -12.03 -30.46 -32.36
N ASP A 291 -12.69 -31.34 -31.60
CA ASP A 291 -12.75 -32.78 -31.90
C ASP A 291 -14.17 -33.33 -32.14
N VAL A 292 -15.12 -32.51 -32.63
CA VAL A 292 -16.51 -32.99 -32.85
C VAL A 292 -16.67 -33.67 -34.22
N PRO A 293 -17.09 -34.95 -34.28
CA PRO A 293 -17.46 -35.59 -35.55
C PRO A 293 -18.61 -34.86 -36.24
N LYS A 294 -18.55 -34.69 -37.57
CA LYS A 294 -19.68 -34.19 -38.37
C LYS A 294 -20.90 -35.09 -38.14
N GLY A 295 -21.88 -34.61 -37.37
CA GLY A 295 -23.16 -35.31 -37.20
C GLY A 295 -23.86 -35.19 -35.84
N LEU A 296 -23.28 -34.55 -34.83
CA LEU A 296 -24.01 -34.30 -33.57
C LEU A 296 -25.13 -33.28 -33.83
N LYS A 297 -26.38 -33.71 -33.61
CA LYS A 297 -27.56 -33.04 -34.16
C LYS A 297 -27.94 -31.71 -33.52
N ASP A 298 -27.40 -31.30 -32.36
CA ASP A 298 -27.50 -29.91 -31.90
C ASP A 298 -26.31 -29.50 -31.02
N ARG A 299 -25.46 -28.60 -31.51
CA ARG A 299 -24.33 -28.03 -30.74
C ARG A 299 -24.80 -27.14 -29.59
N PHE A 300 -26.05 -26.67 -29.65
CA PHE A 300 -26.69 -25.84 -28.63
C PHE A 300 -27.01 -26.61 -27.35
N ASP A 301 -27.26 -27.92 -27.42
CA ASP A 301 -27.57 -28.75 -26.25
C ASP A 301 -26.42 -28.76 -25.22
N LEU A 302 -25.19 -28.58 -25.67
CA LEU A 302 -24.01 -28.51 -24.80
C LEU A 302 -24.02 -27.28 -23.88
N LEU A 303 -24.63 -26.17 -24.29
CA LEU A 303 -24.77 -24.99 -23.45
C LEU A 303 -25.83 -25.19 -22.35
N LEU A 304 -26.82 -26.04 -22.61
CA LEU A 304 -27.94 -26.31 -21.70
C LEU A 304 -27.56 -27.27 -20.56
N VAL A 305 -26.46 -28.01 -20.69
CA VAL A 305 -26.03 -29.03 -19.70
C VAL A 305 -24.72 -28.69 -18.97
N ARG A 306 -23.90 -27.79 -19.51
CA ARG A 306 -22.62 -27.40 -18.87
C ARG A 306 -22.80 -26.28 -17.87
N ARG A 307 -22.05 -26.35 -16.78
CA ARG A 307 -21.97 -25.30 -15.76
C ARG A 307 -20.77 -24.40 -16.01
N VAL A 308 -20.87 -23.17 -15.52
CA VAL A 308 -19.81 -22.17 -15.61
C VAL A 308 -18.50 -22.68 -15.03
N LYS A 309 -18.52 -23.40 -13.90
CA LYS A 309 -17.32 -23.97 -13.26
C LYS A 309 -16.52 -24.94 -14.14
N ASP A 310 -17.14 -25.53 -15.16
CA ASP A 310 -16.50 -26.50 -16.05
C ASP A 310 -15.76 -25.82 -17.21
N VAL A 311 -15.95 -24.51 -17.39
CA VAL A 311 -15.51 -23.74 -18.56
C VAL A 311 -14.80 -22.44 -18.19
N MET A 312 -15.11 -21.85 -17.02
CA MET A 312 -14.54 -20.59 -16.55
C MET A 312 -13.02 -20.67 -16.41
N THR A 313 -12.37 -19.52 -16.58
CA THR A 313 -10.98 -19.35 -16.13
C THR A 313 -10.96 -19.25 -14.62
N ARG A 314 -10.31 -20.22 -13.96
CA ARG A 314 -10.06 -20.22 -12.52
C ARG A 314 -8.89 -19.30 -12.20
N GLU A 315 -8.92 -18.70 -11.01
CA GLU A 315 -7.88 -17.78 -10.53
C GLU A 315 -7.50 -16.71 -11.57
N PRO A 316 -8.46 -15.89 -12.03
CA PRO A 316 -8.19 -14.88 -13.04
C PRO A 316 -7.16 -13.86 -12.52
N ILE A 317 -6.43 -13.25 -13.45
CA ILE A 317 -5.62 -12.07 -13.13
C ILE A 317 -6.55 -10.98 -12.61
N THR A 318 -6.23 -10.43 -11.44
CA THR A 318 -7.00 -9.37 -10.77
C THR A 318 -6.15 -8.12 -10.54
N ILE A 319 -6.81 -7.01 -10.22
CA ILE A 319 -6.14 -5.77 -9.82
C ILE A 319 -6.81 -5.15 -8.59
N GLY A 320 -6.07 -4.38 -7.79
CA GLY A 320 -6.63 -3.65 -6.64
C GLY A 320 -7.29 -2.31 -7.05
N PRO A 321 -8.23 -1.79 -6.26
CA PRO A 321 -8.93 -0.53 -6.56
C PRO A 321 -8.01 0.70 -6.59
N ASP A 322 -6.95 0.70 -5.78
CA ASP A 322 -5.98 1.82 -5.71
C ASP A 322 -4.86 1.73 -6.75
N ALA A 323 -4.85 0.70 -7.59
CA ALA A 323 -3.89 0.60 -8.69
C ALA A 323 -4.13 1.68 -9.74
N SER A 324 -3.09 2.02 -10.50
CA SER A 324 -3.18 3.01 -11.58
C SER A 324 -3.77 2.42 -12.87
N LEU A 325 -4.33 3.27 -13.74
CA LEU A 325 -4.82 2.83 -15.05
C LEU A 325 -3.70 2.32 -15.96
N GLU A 326 -2.47 2.78 -15.80
CA GLU A 326 -1.29 2.26 -16.51
C GLU A 326 -1.03 0.81 -16.13
N GLN A 327 -1.10 0.48 -14.83
CA GLN A 327 -0.96 -0.90 -14.36
C GLN A 327 -2.08 -1.78 -14.93
N ALA A 328 -3.32 -1.27 -14.97
CA ALA A 328 -4.42 -1.97 -15.61
C ALA A 328 -4.19 -2.16 -17.12
N ALA A 329 -3.70 -1.14 -17.82
CA ALA A 329 -3.36 -1.18 -19.24
C ALA A 329 -2.30 -2.24 -19.54
N ASP A 330 -1.24 -2.30 -18.73
CA ASP A 330 -0.17 -3.27 -18.89
C ASP A 330 -0.67 -4.70 -18.65
N LEU A 331 -1.47 -4.94 -17.61
CA LEU A 331 -2.06 -6.26 -17.38
C LEU A 331 -2.99 -6.68 -18.52
N LEU A 332 -3.86 -5.77 -18.99
CA LEU A 332 -4.77 -6.03 -20.11
C LEU A 332 -3.99 -6.38 -21.40
N ARG A 333 -2.94 -5.60 -21.70
CA ARG A 333 -2.14 -5.76 -22.91
C ARG A 333 -1.26 -7.01 -22.86
N ALA A 334 -0.47 -7.17 -21.81
CA ALA A 334 0.50 -8.26 -21.67
C ALA A 334 -0.20 -9.63 -21.68
N ASN A 335 -1.38 -9.71 -21.07
CA ASN A 335 -2.14 -10.96 -20.96
C ASN A 335 -3.24 -11.09 -22.03
N LYS A 336 -3.33 -10.15 -22.97
CA LYS A 336 -4.36 -10.12 -24.04
C LYS A 336 -5.78 -10.22 -23.49
N LEU A 337 -6.02 -9.61 -22.33
CA LEU A 337 -7.31 -9.60 -21.65
C LEU A 337 -8.15 -8.42 -22.12
N GLY A 338 -9.47 -8.61 -22.14
CA GLY A 338 -10.40 -7.50 -22.44
C GLY A 338 -11.00 -6.85 -21.20
N ALA A 339 -10.95 -7.52 -20.04
CA ALA A 339 -11.32 -6.97 -18.74
C ALA A 339 -10.56 -7.70 -17.62
N ILE A 340 -10.44 -7.04 -16.47
CA ILE A 340 -9.80 -7.54 -15.25
C ILE A 340 -10.77 -7.32 -14.08
N PRO A 341 -11.10 -8.36 -13.31
CA PRO A 341 -11.82 -8.19 -12.04
C PRO A 341 -11.00 -7.36 -11.05
N VAL A 342 -11.65 -6.40 -10.41
CA VAL A 342 -11.06 -5.56 -9.37
C VAL A 342 -11.41 -6.16 -8.02
N VAL A 343 -10.41 -6.46 -7.21
CA VAL A 343 -10.59 -7.15 -5.93
C VAL A 343 -9.93 -6.42 -4.77
N GLU A 344 -10.56 -6.50 -3.60
CA GLU A 344 -10.05 -5.97 -2.34
C GLU A 344 -10.25 -7.02 -1.24
N GLY A 345 -9.14 -7.49 -0.63
CA GLY A 345 -9.22 -8.56 0.39
C GLY A 345 -9.86 -9.87 -0.10
N GLY A 346 -9.81 -10.16 -1.40
CA GLY A 346 -10.46 -11.33 -2.03
C GLY A 346 -11.93 -11.15 -2.39
N TRP A 347 -12.53 -10.00 -2.05
CA TRP A 347 -13.89 -9.64 -2.43
C TRP A 347 -13.90 -8.92 -3.77
N LEU A 348 -14.92 -9.17 -4.59
CA LEU A 348 -15.08 -8.48 -5.86
C LEU A 348 -15.58 -7.04 -5.62
N ALA A 349 -14.74 -6.06 -5.94
CA ALA A 349 -15.07 -4.64 -5.82
C ALA A 349 -15.58 -4.03 -7.13
N GLY A 350 -15.19 -4.60 -8.28
CA GLY A 350 -15.56 -4.08 -9.59
C GLY A 350 -14.99 -4.89 -10.75
N ILE A 351 -15.14 -4.35 -11.96
CA ILE A 351 -14.45 -4.83 -13.16
C ILE A 351 -13.97 -3.64 -13.98
N ILE A 352 -12.76 -3.74 -14.52
CA ILE A 352 -12.19 -2.71 -15.41
C ILE A 352 -11.87 -3.30 -16.77
N THR A 353 -12.26 -2.60 -17.83
CA THR A 353 -12.11 -3.03 -19.23
C THR A 353 -11.08 -2.19 -19.97
N ARG A 354 -10.68 -2.67 -21.16
CA ARG A 354 -9.88 -1.86 -22.11
C ARG A 354 -10.57 -0.53 -22.47
N GLY A 355 -11.89 -0.53 -22.54
CA GLY A 355 -12.68 0.66 -22.84
C GLY A 355 -12.57 1.69 -21.72
N ASP A 356 -12.68 1.26 -20.46
CA ASP A 356 -12.57 2.13 -19.28
C ASP A 356 -11.18 2.75 -19.18
N VAL A 357 -10.13 1.95 -19.42
CA VAL A 357 -8.74 2.42 -19.44
C VAL A 357 -8.51 3.43 -20.57
N LEU A 358 -8.95 3.11 -21.79
CA LEU A 358 -8.82 4.01 -22.94
C LEU A 358 -9.59 5.31 -22.69
N GLY A 359 -10.83 5.24 -22.21
CA GLY A 359 -11.63 6.40 -21.83
C GLY A 359 -10.94 7.24 -20.76
N GLY A 360 -10.34 6.60 -19.76
CA GLY A 360 -9.54 7.27 -18.74
C GLY A 360 -8.38 8.07 -19.30
N PHE A 361 -7.61 7.50 -20.23
CA PHE A 361 -6.53 8.23 -20.90
C PHE A 361 -7.03 9.33 -21.82
N LEU A 362 -8.12 9.10 -22.56
CA LEU A 362 -8.72 10.10 -23.44
C LEU A 362 -9.20 11.33 -22.66
N ASP A 363 -9.81 11.12 -21.50
CA ASP A 363 -10.22 12.21 -20.61
C ASP A 363 -9.02 12.94 -20.01
N ALA A 364 -7.96 12.20 -19.65
CA ALA A 364 -6.73 12.78 -19.12
C ALA A 364 -6.01 13.68 -20.13
N VAL A 365 -6.04 13.32 -21.41
CA VAL A 365 -5.54 14.19 -22.49
C VAL A 365 -6.55 15.25 -22.90
N GLY A 366 -7.66 15.40 -22.18
CA GLY A 366 -8.68 16.44 -22.43
C GLY A 366 -9.39 16.27 -23.77
N LYS A 367 -9.61 15.05 -24.27
CA LYS A 367 -10.40 14.84 -25.49
C LYS A 367 -11.82 15.41 -25.30
N GLY A 368 -12.33 16.13 -26.30
CA GLY A 368 -13.63 16.81 -26.25
C GLY A 368 -13.64 18.11 -25.43
N ARG A 369 -12.51 18.49 -24.83
CA ARG A 369 -12.32 19.74 -24.08
C ARG A 369 -11.18 20.54 -24.72
N GLY A 370 -11.33 21.86 -24.76
CA GLY A 370 -10.27 22.77 -25.21
C GLY A 370 -10.54 23.42 -26.57
N ALA A 371 -9.81 24.51 -26.82
CA ALA A 371 -9.98 25.38 -27.97
C ALA A 371 -8.87 25.23 -29.01
N LEU A 372 -7.66 24.81 -28.60
CA LEU A 372 -6.50 24.68 -29.48
C LEU A 372 -5.67 23.45 -29.11
N ARG A 373 -5.13 22.79 -30.12
CA ARG A 373 -4.10 21.75 -30.03
C ARG A 373 -2.94 22.10 -30.95
N PHE A 374 -1.72 21.95 -30.47
CA PHE A 374 -0.53 22.14 -31.31
C PHE A 374 0.59 21.21 -30.87
N SER A 375 1.54 20.99 -31.78
CA SER A 375 2.72 20.18 -31.51
C SER A 375 3.99 20.99 -31.73
N LEU A 376 5.00 20.75 -30.90
CA LEU A 376 6.31 21.37 -31.03
C LEU A 376 7.42 20.38 -30.72
N LYS A 377 8.58 20.58 -31.36
CA LYS A 377 9.82 19.89 -31.02
C LYS A 377 10.61 20.80 -30.07
N ALA A 378 11.09 20.26 -28.95
CA ALA A 378 11.91 21.01 -28.00
C ALA A 378 13.04 20.14 -27.41
N SER A 379 14.09 20.79 -26.94
CA SER A 379 15.23 20.12 -26.30
C SER A 379 14.82 19.48 -24.97
N ARG A 380 15.39 18.31 -24.66
CA ARG A 380 15.29 17.68 -23.34
C ARG A 380 16.24 18.31 -22.31
N ARG A 381 17.25 19.05 -22.77
CA ARG A 381 18.31 19.57 -21.92
C ARG A 381 17.83 20.82 -21.18
N PRO A 382 17.98 20.88 -19.85
CA PRO A 382 17.63 22.07 -19.07
C PRO A 382 18.35 23.31 -19.62
N GLY A 383 17.60 24.41 -19.79
CA GLY A 383 18.15 25.68 -20.28
C GLY A 383 18.26 25.82 -21.81
N GLU A 384 18.06 24.75 -22.58
CA GLU A 384 18.20 24.76 -24.05
C GLU A 384 16.86 24.88 -24.78
N GLY A 385 15.93 25.70 -24.27
CA GLY A 385 14.64 25.93 -24.95
C GLY A 385 13.65 24.76 -24.86
N GLY A 386 13.47 24.23 -23.65
CA GLY A 386 12.44 23.22 -23.35
C GLY A 386 10.99 23.77 -23.39
N ILE A 387 10.02 22.97 -22.94
CA ILE A 387 8.58 23.32 -22.99
C ILE A 387 8.15 24.42 -22.00
N VAL A 388 8.88 24.60 -20.89
CA VAL A 388 8.47 25.48 -19.77
C VAL A 388 8.24 26.94 -20.17
N PRO A 389 9.12 27.62 -20.94
CA PRO A 389 8.89 29.00 -21.36
C PRO A 389 7.63 29.15 -22.22
N LEU A 390 7.21 28.08 -22.92
CA LEU A 390 5.97 28.08 -23.69
C LEU A 390 4.76 27.98 -22.77
N LEU A 391 4.75 27.04 -21.82
CA LEU A 391 3.63 26.90 -20.88
C LEU A 391 3.38 28.21 -20.11
N LYS A 392 4.45 28.87 -19.68
CA LYS A 392 4.35 30.18 -19.03
C LYS A 392 3.73 31.26 -19.93
N ALA A 393 4.15 31.32 -21.20
CA ALA A 393 3.60 32.29 -22.14
C ALA A 393 2.12 32.03 -22.49
N LEU A 394 1.68 30.76 -22.47
CA LEU A 394 0.27 30.42 -22.63
C LEU A 394 -0.54 30.90 -21.42
N GLU A 395 -0.02 30.69 -20.22
CA GLU A 395 -0.63 31.12 -18.96
C GLU A 395 -0.73 32.65 -18.85
N ASP A 396 0.33 33.38 -19.25
CA ASP A 396 0.36 34.85 -19.27
C ASP A 396 -0.74 35.43 -20.21
N GLU A 397 -1.13 34.70 -21.25
CA GLU A 397 -2.22 35.06 -22.18
C GLU A 397 -3.61 34.54 -21.71
N GLY A 398 -3.68 33.93 -20.51
CA GLY A 398 -4.91 33.44 -19.90
C GLY A 398 -5.37 32.06 -20.38
N ALA A 399 -4.53 31.32 -21.13
CA ALA A 399 -4.86 29.97 -21.57
C ALA A 399 -4.73 28.95 -20.44
N GLU A 400 -5.70 28.05 -20.33
CA GLU A 400 -5.67 26.92 -19.41
C GLU A 400 -5.00 25.72 -20.09
N VAL A 401 -3.86 25.26 -19.59
CA VAL A 401 -3.19 24.06 -20.14
C VAL A 401 -3.92 22.81 -19.65
N LEU A 402 -4.60 22.11 -20.56
CA LEU A 402 -5.34 20.87 -20.25
C LEU A 402 -4.43 19.64 -20.19
N SER A 403 -3.50 19.52 -21.14
CA SER A 403 -2.61 18.37 -21.22
C SER A 403 -1.33 18.71 -21.97
N VAL A 404 -0.22 18.11 -21.54
CA VAL A 404 1.06 18.09 -22.26
C VAL A 404 1.48 16.64 -22.41
N VAL A 405 1.46 16.14 -23.65
CA VAL A 405 1.88 14.77 -23.97
C VAL A 405 3.25 14.85 -24.63
N SER A 406 4.20 14.05 -24.13
CA SER A 406 5.57 14.00 -24.64
C SER A 406 5.86 12.69 -25.35
N GLU A 407 6.38 12.77 -26.57
CA GLU A 407 6.88 11.64 -27.34
C GLU A 407 8.36 11.86 -27.67
N PRO A 408 9.27 10.90 -27.44
CA PRO A 408 10.66 11.04 -27.86
C PRO A 408 10.76 11.29 -29.37
N ASP A 409 11.68 12.17 -29.80
CA ASP A 409 11.94 12.34 -31.22
C ASP A 409 12.53 11.05 -31.82
N PRO A 410 11.92 10.43 -32.84
CA PRO A 410 12.45 9.22 -33.46
C PRO A 410 13.88 9.38 -34.01
N ALA A 411 14.26 10.58 -34.45
CA ALA A 411 15.57 10.87 -35.03
C ALA A 411 16.63 11.23 -33.97
N ASP A 412 16.22 11.73 -32.80
CA ASP A 412 17.10 12.05 -31.67
C ASP A 412 16.39 11.86 -30.31
N PRO A 413 16.18 10.61 -29.87
CA PRO A 413 15.40 10.31 -28.66
C PRO A 413 16.00 10.89 -27.37
N ALA A 414 17.32 11.13 -27.36
CA ALA A 414 18.08 11.59 -26.20
C ALA A 414 18.17 13.13 -26.13
N GLY A 415 18.20 13.82 -27.28
CA GLY A 415 18.29 15.27 -27.33
C GLY A 415 16.95 15.99 -27.43
N HIS A 416 15.94 15.41 -28.10
CA HIS A 416 14.70 16.11 -28.43
C HIS A 416 13.42 15.32 -28.10
N VAL A 417 12.33 16.08 -27.89
CA VAL A 417 10.97 15.57 -27.62
C VAL A 417 9.96 16.34 -28.44
N HIS A 418 8.98 15.63 -28.98
CA HIS A 418 7.76 16.21 -29.51
C HIS A 418 6.73 16.33 -28.38
N TYR A 419 6.32 17.56 -28.10
CA TYR A 419 5.22 17.86 -27.19
C TYR A 419 3.96 18.09 -28.01
N THR A 420 2.87 17.44 -27.63
CA THR A 420 1.51 17.79 -28.04
C THR A 420 0.82 18.46 -26.86
N VAL A 421 0.41 19.71 -27.04
CA VAL A 421 -0.22 20.52 -26.00
C VAL A 421 -1.67 20.79 -26.39
N ARG A 422 -2.57 20.64 -25.42
CA ARG A 422 -3.97 21.05 -25.53
C ARG A 422 -4.25 22.14 -24.51
N VAL A 423 -4.96 23.18 -24.95
CA VAL A 423 -5.33 24.30 -24.10
C VAL A 423 -6.84 24.59 -24.20
N ALA A 424 -7.43 25.00 -23.09
CA ALA A 424 -8.77 25.57 -22.97
C ALA A 424 -8.70 27.07 -22.69
N ARG A 425 -9.86 27.73 -22.70
CA ARG A 425 -10.01 29.17 -22.39
C ARG A 425 -9.02 30.06 -23.16
N ALA A 426 -8.82 29.70 -24.42
CA ALA A 426 -7.81 30.29 -25.29
C ALA A 426 -8.49 31.12 -26.39
N ASP A 427 -8.10 32.38 -26.57
CA ASP A 427 -8.47 33.18 -27.74
C ASP A 427 -7.50 32.87 -28.90
N PRO A 428 -7.94 32.17 -29.96
CA PRO A 428 -7.07 31.82 -31.08
C PRO A 428 -6.41 33.02 -31.76
N ARG A 429 -7.05 34.21 -31.71
CA ARG A 429 -6.52 35.43 -32.33
C ARG A 429 -5.27 35.96 -31.65
N LYS A 430 -5.07 35.64 -30.36
CA LYS A 430 -3.88 36.04 -29.59
C LYS A 430 -2.82 34.94 -29.56
N LEU A 431 -3.27 33.70 -29.41
CA LEU A 431 -2.38 32.55 -29.21
C LEU A 431 -1.71 32.08 -30.51
N ILE A 432 -2.40 32.10 -31.66
CA ILE A 432 -1.81 31.68 -32.93
C ILE A 432 -0.58 32.54 -33.28
N PRO A 433 -0.65 33.90 -33.25
CA PRO A 433 0.53 34.73 -33.50
C PRO A 433 1.66 34.52 -32.48
N LEU A 434 1.34 34.21 -31.22
CA LEU A 434 2.34 33.91 -30.19
C LEU A 434 3.07 32.59 -30.50
N LEU A 435 2.35 31.57 -30.94
CA LEU A 435 2.91 30.28 -31.36
C LEU A 435 3.80 30.44 -32.62
N GLU A 436 3.33 31.19 -33.62
CA GLU A 436 4.07 31.46 -34.85
C GLU A 436 5.39 32.23 -34.60
N ARG A 437 5.38 33.25 -33.73
CA ARG A 437 6.60 33.97 -33.32
C ARG A 437 7.64 33.07 -32.65
N ARG A 438 7.22 31.90 -32.15
CA ARG A 438 8.08 30.89 -31.53
C ARG A 438 8.39 29.71 -32.46
N GLY A 439 8.08 29.83 -33.75
CA GLY A 439 8.37 28.81 -34.76
C GLY A 439 7.46 27.58 -34.68
N ILE A 440 6.31 27.67 -34.00
CA ILE A 440 5.33 26.59 -33.89
C ILE A 440 4.28 26.80 -34.97
N ALA A 441 4.31 25.95 -36.00
CA ALA A 441 3.39 26.05 -37.14
C ALA A 441 2.11 25.22 -36.94
N GLY A 442 0.99 25.73 -37.45
CA GLY A 442 -0.24 24.96 -37.68
C GLY A 442 -0.96 24.44 -36.43
N PRO A 443 -1.36 25.30 -35.48
CA PRO A 443 -2.25 24.87 -34.40
C PRO A 443 -3.62 24.44 -34.95
N GLU A 444 -4.07 23.25 -34.55
CA GLU A 444 -5.39 22.71 -34.83
C GLU A 444 -6.42 23.38 -33.89
N ILE A 445 -7.39 24.11 -34.46
CA ILE A 445 -8.53 24.63 -33.69
C ILE A 445 -9.48 23.47 -33.41
N LEU A 446 -9.72 23.22 -32.12
CA LEU A 446 -10.62 22.16 -31.69
C LEU A 446 -12.03 22.75 -31.56
N GLN A 447 -13.04 22.09 -32.14
CA GLN A 447 -14.44 22.38 -31.83
C GLN A 447 -14.82 21.66 -30.54
N GLU A 448 -15.49 22.36 -29.62
CA GLU A 448 -16.14 21.67 -28.49
C GLU A 448 -17.24 20.76 -29.06
N GLU A 449 -17.16 19.46 -28.78
CA GLU A 449 -18.30 18.58 -29.04
C GLU A 449 -19.40 19.00 -28.07
N ALA A 450 -20.43 19.68 -28.58
CA ALA A 450 -21.62 20.00 -27.82
C ALA A 450 -22.16 18.69 -27.22
N GLY A 451 -22.06 18.56 -25.89
CA GLY A 451 -22.52 17.39 -25.18
C GLY A 451 -23.96 17.09 -25.57
N LYS A 452 -24.20 15.93 -26.21
CA LYS A 452 -25.54 15.36 -26.25
C LYS A 452 -25.87 14.95 -24.81
N GLY A 453 -26.80 15.70 -24.21
CA GLY A 453 -27.32 15.45 -22.86
C GLY A 453 -28.15 14.18 -22.76
#